data_AF-A0A9Q9ESQ0-F1
#
_entry.id   AF-A0A9Q9ESQ0-F1
#
_cell.length_a   1.000
_cell.length_b   1.000
_cell.length_c   1.000
_cell.angle_alpha   90.00
_cell.angle_beta   90.00
_cell.angle_gamma   90.00
#
_symmetry.space_group_name_H-M   'P 1'
#
loop_
_entity.id
_entity.type
_entity.pdbx_description
1 polymer ?
#
loop_
_entity_poly.entity_id
_entity_poly.type
_entity_poly.pdbx_seq_one_letter_code
_entity_poly.pdbx_strand_id
1 'polypeptide(L)'
;MSNLSDKKHLIIGSLLCLATTVIFIAFGSKLPETVPVHWDSAGNVNGTIEKVYLTFGAPFAYLLINLIGFIKFQNQKGNVWKYYIIPVSAIIISFLVIFLAIL
;
A
#
# COMPACT_ATOMS: atom_id res chain seq x y z
N MET A 1 20.75 -7.47 -15.34
CA MET A 1 20.15 -8.68 -14.73
C MET A 1 20.18 -8.48 -13.23
N SER A 2 19.02 -8.49 -12.54
CA SER A 2 19.00 -8.40 -11.08
C SER A 2 19.55 -9.68 -10.45
N ASN A 3 20.36 -9.51 -9.40
CA ASN A 3 21.00 -10.63 -8.73
C ASN A 3 20.00 -11.32 -7.79
N LEU A 4 20.30 -12.56 -7.38
CA LEU A 4 19.44 -13.34 -6.48
C LEU A 4 19.15 -12.61 -5.16
N SER A 5 20.11 -11.81 -4.68
CA SER A 5 19.94 -10.97 -3.49
C SER A 5 18.84 -9.91 -3.66
N ASP A 6 18.79 -9.25 -4.82
CA ASP A 6 17.80 -8.20 -5.09
C ASP A 6 16.39 -8.78 -5.22
N LYS A 7 16.27 -9.94 -5.89
CA LYS A 7 14.97 -10.61 -6.07
C LYS A 7 14.31 -11.00 -4.73
N LYS A 8 15.09 -11.31 -3.70
CA LYS A 8 14.55 -11.57 -2.36
C LYS A 8 13.81 -10.35 -1.81
N HIS A 9 14.38 -9.15 -1.97
CA HIS A 9 13.74 -7.92 -1.54
C HIS A 9 12.46 -7.62 -2.31
N LEU A 10 12.42 -7.92 -3.62
CA LEU A 10 11.18 -7.82 -4.39
C LEU A 10 10.08 -8.74 -3.84
N ILE A 11 10.41 -10.00 -3.54
CA ILE A 11 9.44 -10.98 -3.02
C ILE A 11 8.93 -10.51 -1.66
N ILE A 12 9.81 -10.14 -0.75
CA ILE A 12 9.43 -9.67 0.60
C ILE A 12 8.58 -8.40 0.50
N GLY A 13 9.00 -7.40 -0.28
CA GLY A 13 8.24 -6.16 -0.45
C GLY A 13 6.86 -6.40 -1.08
N SER A 14 6.78 -7.31 -2.05
CA SER A 14 5.51 -7.70 -2.67
C SER A 14 4.58 -8.39 -1.67
N LEU A 15 5.11 -9.30 -0.85
CA LEU A 15 4.34 -9.96 0.22
C LEU A 15 3.84 -8.95 1.26
N LEU A 16 4.65 -7.97 1.65
CA LEU A 16 4.24 -6.90 2.56
C LEU A 16 3.14 -6.01 1.96
N CYS A 17 3.23 -5.67 0.68
CA CYS A 17 2.18 -4.92 -0.02
C CYS A 17 0.87 -5.73 -0.06
N LEU A 18 0.94 -7.03 -0.36
CA LEU A 18 -0.25 -7.89 -0.40
C LEU A 18 -0.80 -8.17 1.01
N ALA A 19 0.04 -8.19 2.04
CA ALA A 19 -0.38 -8.36 3.43
C ALA A 19 -1.31 -7.23 3.91
N THR A 20 -1.30 -6.05 3.28
CA THR A 20 -2.28 -4.99 3.62
C THR A 20 -3.71 -5.40 3.28
N THR A 21 -3.92 -6.38 2.39
CA THR A 21 -5.23 -7.00 2.16
C THR A 21 -5.78 -7.60 3.45
N VAL A 22 -4.93 -8.27 4.24
CA VAL A 22 -5.33 -8.86 5.53
C VAL A 22 -5.73 -7.76 6.52
N ILE A 23 -5.04 -6.62 6.49
CA ILE A 23 -5.38 -5.46 7.32
C ILE A 23 -6.77 -4.94 6.91
N PHE A 24 -7.02 -4.68 5.63
CA PHE A 24 -8.34 -4.21 5.18
C PHE A 24 -9.47 -5.20 5.46
N ILE A 25 -9.23 -6.50 5.31
CA ILE A 25 -10.21 -7.54 5.66
C ILE A 25 -10.49 -7.53 7.16
N ALA A 26 -9.45 -7.46 8.00
CA ALA A 26 -9.59 -7.48 9.47
C ALA A 26 -10.40 -6.30 10.01
N PHE A 27 -10.29 -5.12 9.37
CA PHE A 27 -11.04 -3.92 9.75
C PHE A 27 -12.29 -3.68 8.88
N GLY A 28 -12.53 -4.49 7.85
CA GLY A 28 -13.54 -4.26 6.82
C GLY A 28 -14.98 -4.24 7.33
N SER A 29 -15.28 -4.94 8.43
CA SER A 29 -16.60 -4.88 9.08
C SER A 29 -16.89 -3.54 9.76
N LYS A 30 -15.86 -2.75 10.04
CA LYS A 30 -15.96 -1.41 10.63
C LYS A 30 -15.95 -0.30 9.59
N LEU A 31 -15.60 -0.61 8.34
CA LEU A 31 -15.55 0.36 7.26
C LEU A 31 -16.94 0.55 6.63
N PRO A 32 -17.32 1.80 6.30
CA PRO A 32 -18.53 2.06 5.51
C PRO A 32 -18.45 1.40 4.12
N GLU A 33 -19.59 1.23 3.45
CA GLU A 33 -19.62 0.65 2.09
C GLU A 33 -18.85 1.52 1.09
N THR A 34 -18.90 2.84 1.25
CA THR A 34 -18.06 3.81 0.54
C THR A 34 -17.12 4.49 1.52
N VAL A 35 -15.82 4.33 1.29
CA VAL A 35 -14.76 4.81 2.17
C VAL A 35 -14.22 6.15 1.66
N PRO A 36 -14.17 7.20 2.50
CA PRO A 36 -13.54 8.46 2.12
C PRO A 36 -12.02 8.27 1.96
N VAL A 37 -11.48 8.76 0.86
CA VAL A 37 -10.04 8.67 0.53
C VAL A 37 -9.45 9.99 0.05
N HIS A 38 -10.29 11.01 -0.15
CA HIS A 38 -9.85 12.35 -0.53
C HIS A 38 -10.73 13.42 0.13
N TRP A 39 -10.07 14.46 0.61
CA TRP A 39 -10.68 15.61 1.29
C TRP A 39 -10.24 16.90 0.61
N ASP A 40 -11.14 17.89 0.55
CA ASP A 40 -10.82 19.23 0.07
C ASP A 40 -10.03 20.05 1.12
N SER A 41 -9.64 21.28 0.76
CA SER A 41 -8.91 22.18 1.67
C SER A 41 -9.74 22.68 2.86
N ALA A 42 -11.06 22.51 2.83
CA ALA A 42 -11.95 22.80 3.95
C ALA A 42 -12.18 21.57 4.84
N GLY A 43 -11.62 20.41 4.48
CA GLY A 43 -11.76 19.16 5.22
C GLY A 43 -13.01 18.36 4.88
N ASN A 44 -13.75 18.72 3.83
CA ASN A 44 -14.92 17.94 3.40
C ASN A 44 -14.48 16.78 2.52
N VAL A 45 -15.14 15.62 2.66
CA VAL A 45 -14.96 14.49 1.76
C VAL A 45 -15.46 14.88 0.37
N ASN A 46 -14.58 14.78 -0.63
CA ASN A 46 -14.95 14.98 -2.04
C ASN A 46 -14.49 13.82 -2.94
N GLY A 47 -13.93 12.75 -2.36
CA GLY A 47 -13.60 11.52 -3.07
C GLY A 47 -13.76 10.29 -2.19
N THR A 48 -14.49 9.31 -2.71
CA THR A 48 -14.76 8.03 -2.04
C THR A 48 -14.43 6.87 -2.96
N ILE A 49 -14.17 5.72 -2.37
CA ILE A 49 -14.00 4.46 -3.10
C ILE A 49 -14.85 3.38 -2.43
N GLU A 50 -15.39 2.43 -3.21
CA GLU A 50 -16.09 1.30 -2.59
C GLU A 50 -15.13 0.45 -1.76
N LYS A 51 -15.63 -0.06 -0.64
CA LYS A 51 -14.88 -0.90 0.30
C LYS A 51 -14.18 -2.08 -0.38
N VAL A 52 -14.81 -2.71 -1.38
CA VAL A 52 -14.21 -3.83 -2.13
C VAL A 52 -12.97 -3.36 -2.91
N TYR A 53 -13.07 -2.23 -3.62
CA TYR A 53 -11.93 -1.69 -4.36
C TYR A 53 -10.82 -1.18 -3.43
N LEU A 54 -11.16 -0.66 -2.24
CA LEU A 54 -10.15 -0.35 -1.24
C LEU A 54 -9.45 -1.63 -0.74
N THR A 55 -10.23 -2.65 -0.41
CA THR A 55 -9.75 -3.89 0.21
C THR A 55 -8.79 -4.67 -0.69
N PHE A 56 -9.05 -4.71 -2.00
CA PHE A 56 -8.23 -5.48 -2.95
C PHE A 56 -7.45 -4.61 -3.94
N GLY A 57 -8.04 -3.49 -4.37
CA GLY A 57 -7.42 -2.58 -5.34
C GLY A 57 -6.26 -1.80 -4.75
N ALA A 58 -6.34 -1.34 -3.50
CA ALA A 58 -5.22 -0.63 -2.87
C ALA A 58 -3.98 -1.53 -2.67
N PRO A 59 -4.08 -2.75 -2.10
CA PRO A 59 -2.95 -3.69 -2.06
C PRO A 59 -2.35 -3.99 -3.44
N PHE A 60 -3.19 -4.13 -4.47
CA PHE A 60 -2.73 -4.34 -5.83
C PHE A 60 -1.97 -3.11 -6.39
N ALA A 61 -2.48 -1.90 -6.16
CA ALA A 61 -1.79 -0.67 -6.54
C ALA A 61 -0.45 -0.53 -5.82
N TYR A 62 -0.37 -0.87 -4.53
CA TYR A 62 0.88 -0.89 -3.77
C TYR A 62 1.89 -1.87 -4.36
N LEU A 63 1.44 -3.06 -4.76
CA LEU A 63 2.28 -4.05 -5.44
C LEU A 63 2.85 -3.50 -6.76
N LEU A 64 2.04 -2.84 -7.58
CA LEU A 64 2.50 -2.23 -8.85
C LEU A 64 3.54 -1.13 -8.60
N ILE A 65 3.30 -0.27 -7.62
CA ILE A 65 4.25 0.79 -7.24
C ILE A 65 5.56 0.16 -6.73
N ASN A 66 5.47 -0.91 -5.91
CA ASN A 66 6.62 -1.65 -5.41
C ASN A 66 7.45 -2.27 -6.55
N LEU A 67 6.80 -2.80 -7.58
CA LEU A 67 7.48 -3.32 -8.78
C LEU A 67 8.24 -2.22 -9.52
N ILE A 68 7.62 -1.04 -9.71
CA ILE A 68 8.28 0.12 -10.34
C ILE A 68 9.48 0.58 -9.49
N GLY A 69 9.31 0.65 -8.17
CA GLY A 69 10.39 0.98 -7.24
C GLY A 69 11.55 -0.02 -7.34
N PHE A 70 11.25 -1.32 -7.36
CA PHE A 70 12.25 -2.35 -7.53
C PHE A 70 13.02 -2.20 -8.85
N ILE A 71 12.33 -1.96 -9.98
CA ILE A 71 12.98 -1.76 -11.28
C ILE A 71 13.97 -0.60 -11.24
N LYS A 72 13.64 0.48 -10.51
CA LYS A 72 14.49 1.66 -10.32
C LYS A 72 15.71 1.41 -9.43
N PHE A 73 15.57 0.55 -8.41
CA PHE A 73 16.59 0.34 -7.38
C PHE A 73 17.46 -0.90 -7.58
N GLN A 74 17.02 -1.90 -8.36
CA GLN A 74 17.68 -3.22 -8.53
C GLN A 74 19.15 -3.19 -9.01
N ASN A 75 19.64 -2.08 -9.55
CA ASN A 75 21.01 -1.92 -10.01
C ASN A 75 21.85 -0.96 -9.15
N GLN A 76 21.27 -0.41 -8.07
CA GLN A 76 21.94 0.53 -7.19
C GLN A 76 22.62 -0.22 -6.03
N LYS A 77 23.95 -0.12 -5.95
CA LYS A 77 24.72 -0.73 -4.86
C LYS A 77 24.57 0.10 -3.56
N GLY A 78 24.43 -0.59 -2.42
CA GLY A 78 24.70 -0.02 -1.09
C GLY A 78 23.50 0.45 -0.26
N ASN A 79 22.24 0.31 -0.71
CA ASN A 79 21.09 0.84 0.05
C ASN A 79 19.85 -0.06 0.00
N VAL A 80 19.90 -1.20 0.70
CA VAL A 80 18.79 -2.18 0.78
C VAL A 80 17.49 -1.60 1.34
N TRP A 81 17.57 -0.59 2.20
CA TRP A 81 16.39 0.05 2.80
C TRP A 81 15.44 0.68 1.76
N LYS A 82 15.96 1.06 0.59
CA LYS A 82 15.17 1.65 -0.51
C LYS A 82 14.07 0.71 -1.02
N TYR A 83 14.29 -0.60 -0.97
CA TYR A 83 13.29 -1.60 -1.37
C TYR A 83 12.10 -1.66 -0.40
N TYR A 84 12.26 -1.15 0.82
CA TYR A 84 11.25 -1.23 1.87
C TYR A 84 10.45 0.07 2.06
N ILE A 85 10.84 1.17 1.40
CA ILE A 85 10.11 2.46 1.51
C ILE A 85 8.64 2.28 1.13
N ILE A 86 8.38 1.62 0.01
CA ILE A 86 7.03 1.43 -0.55
C ILE A 86 6.17 0.49 0.31
N PRO A 87 6.61 -0.73 0.67
CA PRO A 87 5.77 -1.60 1.50
C PRO A 87 5.53 -1.02 2.90
N VAL A 88 6.51 -0.32 3.49
CA VAL A 88 6.32 0.34 4.79
C VAL A 88 5.32 1.49 4.68
N SER A 89 5.43 2.34 3.66
CA SER A 89 4.45 3.42 3.45
C SER A 89 3.06 2.86 3.17
N ALA A 90 2.93 1.77 2.41
CA ALA A 90 1.66 1.10 2.14
C ALA A 90 0.97 0.65 3.43
N ILE A 91 1.70 0.05 4.38
CA ILE A 91 1.15 -0.36 5.68
C ILE A 91 0.69 0.87 6.47
N ILE A 92 1.52 1.90 6.57
CA ILE A 92 1.19 3.15 7.30
C ILE A 92 -0.06 3.81 6.69
N ILE A 93 -0.11 3.94 5.37
CA ILE A 93 -1.25 4.53 4.66
C ILE A 93 -2.51 3.69 4.89
N SER A 94 -2.41 2.36 4.89
CA SER A 94 -3.56 1.47 5.15
C SER A 94 -4.17 1.73 6.53
N PHE A 95 -3.35 1.83 7.58
CA PHE A 95 -3.82 2.18 8.92
C PHE A 95 -4.37 3.59 9.00
N LEU A 96 -3.75 4.57 8.33
CA LEU A 96 -4.23 5.94 8.28
C LEU A 96 -5.62 6.03 7.63
N VAL A 97 -5.81 5.37 6.49
CA VAL A 97 -7.11 5.34 5.79
C VAL A 97 -8.18 4.70 6.69
N ILE A 98 -7.87 3.57 7.34
CA ILE A 98 -8.80 2.92 8.26
C ILE A 98 -9.16 3.85 9.42
N PHE A 99 -8.17 4.52 10.01
CA PHE A 99 -8.38 5.47 11.10
C PHE A 99 -9.29 6.63 10.69
N LEU A 100 -9.03 7.25 9.53
CA LEU A 100 -9.83 8.36 9.01
C LEU A 100 -11.22 7.95 8.55
N ALA A 101 -11.41 6.70 8.14
CA ALA A 101 -12.69 6.18 7.69
C ALA A 101 -13.64 5.80 8.83
N ILE A 102 -13.10 5.52 10.02
CA ILE A 102 -13.87 5.12 11.20
C ILE A 102 -14.18 6.32 12.12
N LEU A 103 -13.38 7.38 12.06
CA LEU A 103 -13.60 8.63 12.79
C LEU A 103 -14.83 9.38 12.26
#